data_AF-A0A2G9NZN8-F1
#
_entry.id   AF-A0A2G9NZN8-F1
#
_cell.length_a   1.000
_cell.length_b   1.000
_cell.length_c   1.000
_cell.angle_alpha   90.00
_cell.angle_beta   90.00
_cell.angle_gamma   90.00
#
_symmetry.space_group_name_H-M   'P 1'
#
loop_
_entity.id
_entity.type
_entity.pdbx_description
1 polymer ?
#
loop_
_entity_poly.entity_id
_entity_poly.type
_entity_poly.pdbx_seq_one_letter_code
_entity_poly.pdbx_strand_id
1 'polypeptide(L)'
;MENKYKNEVTNNPNKITSGLKKFWDFVWNGESFLSWIVFVVLAFIVIKFIFFPALTLTTGTSLPLVIVESCSMYHDKSFDLWWTENGEWYEDRNISKDKFEEYNLKNGFSKGDIFLVTRAKDIEIGDTIIFLSGNAQRPIIHRVVSLDPIETKGDNNDRQFTQTNNAEKIDETNIPQDKIIGKTTLIRIPFLGWVKLVFFEPLRVKSERGLCRG
;
A
#
# COMPACT_ATOMS: atom_id res chain seq x y z
N MET A 1 -34.56 38.05 55.23
CA MET A 1 -34.88 36.61 55.24
C MET A 1 -34.82 36.13 53.80
N GLU A 2 -33.71 35.49 53.45
CA GLU A 2 -33.49 34.84 52.16
C GLU A 2 -34.49 33.70 51.96
N ASN A 3 -34.97 33.50 50.73
CA ASN A 3 -35.19 32.14 50.27
C ASN A 3 -34.88 32.00 48.78
N LYS A 4 -33.91 31.14 48.53
CA LYS A 4 -33.15 30.92 47.29
C LYS A 4 -33.56 29.55 46.77
N TYR A 5 -34.55 29.48 45.88
CA TYR A 5 -34.82 28.22 45.18
C TYR A 5 -33.93 28.14 43.94
N LYS A 6 -32.79 27.47 44.13
CA LYS A 6 -31.89 27.01 43.08
C LYS A 6 -32.65 26.04 42.16
N ASN A 7 -32.56 26.31 40.86
CA ASN A 7 -32.85 25.34 39.82
C ASN A 7 -31.78 24.24 39.86
N GLU A 8 -32.11 23.05 40.36
CA GLU A 8 -31.28 21.86 40.18
C GLU A 8 -31.68 21.15 38.89
N VAL A 9 -30.94 21.42 37.82
CA VAL A 9 -30.92 20.57 36.63
C VAL A 9 -30.14 19.31 36.98
N THR A 10 -30.84 18.27 37.44
CA THR A 10 -30.23 16.97 37.72
C THR A 10 -30.04 16.20 36.41
N ASN A 11 -28.83 16.26 35.86
CA ASN A 11 -28.42 15.33 34.80
C ASN A 11 -28.33 13.91 35.39
N ASN A 12 -29.37 13.09 35.18
CA ASN A 12 -29.40 11.70 35.64
C ASN A 12 -28.48 10.82 34.77
N PRO A 13 -27.36 10.28 35.30
CA PRO A 13 -26.40 9.48 34.54
C PRO A 13 -27.02 8.21 33.94
N ASN A 14 -28.10 7.68 34.53
CA ASN A 14 -28.77 6.46 34.07
C ASN A 14 -29.56 6.63 32.77
N LYS A 15 -29.98 7.86 32.44
CA LYS A 15 -30.74 8.12 31.20
C LYS A 15 -29.84 8.12 29.97
N ILE A 16 -28.61 8.63 30.11
CA ILE A 16 -27.60 8.71 29.06
C ILE A 16 -27.09 7.31 28.69
N THR A 17 -26.77 6.47 29.69
CA THR A 17 -26.34 5.08 29.47
C THR A 17 -27.43 4.25 28.77
N SER A 18 -28.71 4.50 29.09
CA SER A 18 -29.84 3.86 28.40
C SER A 18 -29.98 4.27 26.93
N GLY A 19 -29.69 5.54 26.60
CA GLY A 19 -29.75 6.06 25.23
C GLY A 19 -28.62 5.52 24.36
N LEU A 20 -27.40 5.46 24.89
CA LEU A 20 -26.24 4.85 24.22
C LEU A 20 -26.46 3.36 23.94
N LYS A 21 -27.01 2.61 24.90
CA LYS A 21 -27.35 1.20 24.70
C LYS A 21 -28.38 1.02 23.58
N LYS A 22 -29.45 1.82 23.57
CA LYS A 22 -30.46 1.78 22.50
C LYS A 22 -29.90 2.14 21.13
N PHE A 23 -29.02 3.13 21.06
CA PHE A 23 -28.34 3.49 19.82
C PHE A 23 -27.40 2.38 19.35
N TRP A 24 -26.63 1.79 20.26
CA TRP A 24 -25.78 0.63 19.97
C TRP A 24 -26.60 -0.54 19.43
N ASP A 25 -27.70 -0.89 20.10
CA ASP A 25 -28.61 -1.94 19.66
C ASP A 25 -29.23 -1.59 18.29
N PHE A 26 -29.58 -0.32 18.05
CA PHE A 26 -30.07 0.13 16.76
C PHE A 26 -29.03 -0.04 15.65
N VAL A 27 -27.77 0.37 15.86
CA VAL A 27 -26.70 0.31 14.84
C VAL A 27 -26.31 -1.14 14.51
N TRP A 28 -26.21 -2.01 15.52
CA TRP A 28 -25.64 -3.35 15.34
C TRP A 28 -26.69 -4.44 15.16
N ASN A 29 -27.87 -4.29 15.77
CA ASN A 29 -28.94 -5.30 15.76
C ASN A 29 -30.20 -4.81 15.02
N GLY A 30 -30.25 -3.56 14.56
CA GLY A 30 -31.41 -3.03 13.85
C GLY A 30 -31.51 -3.54 12.42
N GLU A 31 -32.64 -4.15 12.06
CA GLU A 31 -32.89 -4.70 10.72
C GLU A 31 -33.45 -3.66 9.71
N SER A 32 -33.70 -2.43 10.15
CA SER A 32 -34.25 -1.38 9.30
C SER A 32 -33.24 -0.86 8.27
N PHE A 33 -33.72 -0.39 7.12
CA PHE A 33 -32.87 0.23 6.10
C PHE A 33 -32.07 1.45 6.64
N LEU A 34 -32.69 2.23 7.55
CA LEU A 34 -32.01 3.37 8.18
C LEU A 34 -30.86 2.93 9.10
N SER A 35 -31.06 1.84 9.86
CA SER A 35 -29.99 1.24 10.67
C SER A 35 -28.79 0.88 9.81
N TRP A 36 -29.02 0.20 8.69
CA TRP A 36 -27.96 -0.18 7.75
C TRP A 36 -27.20 1.04 7.20
N ILE A 37 -27.90 2.11 6.81
CA ILE A 37 -27.26 3.36 6.37
C ILE A 37 -26.38 3.94 7.49
N VAL A 38 -26.92 4.06 8.71
CA VAL A 38 -26.18 4.62 9.84
C VAL A 38 -24.95 3.77 10.14
N PHE A 39 -25.07 2.44 10.11
CA PHE A 39 -23.95 1.52 10.26
C PHE A 39 -22.85 1.77 9.21
N VAL A 40 -23.20 1.84 7.92
CA VAL A 40 -22.22 2.09 6.84
C VAL A 40 -21.53 3.44 7.02
N VAL A 41 -22.28 4.50 7.38
CA VAL A 41 -21.71 5.83 7.62
C VAL A 41 -20.75 5.81 8.82
N LEU A 42 -21.14 5.17 9.92
CA LEU A 42 -20.27 5.01 11.09
C LEU A 42 -19.02 4.21 10.77
N ALA A 43 -19.15 3.10 10.03
CA ALA A 43 -18.00 2.30 9.58
C ALA A 43 -17.05 3.14 8.72
N PHE A 44 -17.58 3.93 7.78
CA PHE A 44 -16.77 4.85 6.97
C PHE A 44 -16.03 5.89 7.82
N ILE A 45 -16.71 6.48 8.82
CA ILE A 45 -16.11 7.44 9.75
C ILE A 45 -14.97 6.77 10.54
N VAL A 46 -15.21 5.58 11.10
CA VAL A 46 -14.19 4.83 11.86
C VAL A 46 -13.00 4.48 10.97
N ILE A 47 -13.25 3.97 9.75
CA ILE A 47 -12.17 3.62 8.82
C ILE A 47 -11.34 4.86 8.47
N LYS A 48 -12.01 5.96 8.10
CA LYS A 48 -11.35 7.18 7.63
C LYS A 48 -10.62 7.95 8.73
N PHE A 49 -11.21 8.06 9.92
CA PHE A 49 -10.71 8.94 10.98
C PHE A 49 -10.03 8.20 12.14
N ILE A 50 -10.16 6.87 12.23
CA ILE A 50 -9.51 6.07 13.27
C ILE A 50 -8.54 5.07 12.63
N PHE A 51 -9.02 4.18 11.77
CA PHE A 51 -8.21 3.08 11.23
C PHE A 51 -7.01 3.59 10.40
N PHE A 52 -7.24 4.40 9.36
CA PHE A 52 -6.15 4.90 8.52
C PHE A 52 -5.18 5.85 9.26
N PRO A 53 -5.64 6.79 10.10
CA PRO A 53 -4.73 7.60 10.92
C PRO A 53 -3.89 6.77 11.90
N ALA A 54 -4.50 5.79 12.57
CA ALA A 54 -3.76 4.88 13.45
C ALA A 54 -2.72 4.07 12.65
N LEU A 55 -3.09 3.55 11.49
CA LEU A 55 -2.19 2.79 10.63
C LEU A 55 -1.03 3.66 10.11
N THR A 56 -1.31 4.90 9.71
CA THR A 56 -0.29 5.88 9.29
C THR A 56 0.67 6.19 10.42
N LEU A 57 0.16 6.36 11.64
CA LEU A 57 0.97 6.63 12.82
C LEU A 57 1.89 5.45 13.18
N THR A 58 1.37 4.22 13.15
CA THR A 58 2.14 3.03 13.52
C THR A 58 3.16 2.63 12.47
N THR A 59 2.81 2.76 11.19
CA THR A 59 3.73 2.44 10.07
C THR A 59 4.72 3.55 9.77
N GLY A 60 4.40 4.80 10.12
CA GLY A 60 5.23 5.97 9.87
C GLY A 60 5.31 6.39 8.40
N THR A 61 4.37 5.97 7.56
CA THR A 61 4.27 6.35 6.14
C THR A 61 2.89 6.90 5.80
N SER A 62 2.81 7.80 4.82
CA SER A 62 1.55 8.34 4.30
C SER A 62 0.76 7.37 3.43
N LEU A 63 1.39 6.28 2.95
CA LEU A 63 0.73 5.22 2.17
C LEU A 63 0.94 3.85 2.83
N PRO A 64 0.29 3.58 3.97
CA PRO A 64 0.50 2.34 4.72
C PRO A 64 0.01 1.08 4.01
N LEU A 65 -0.92 1.20 3.05
CA LEU A 65 -1.40 0.10 2.22
C LEU A 65 -1.24 0.49 0.75
N VAL A 66 -0.57 -0.37 -0.01
CA VAL A 66 -0.33 -0.16 -1.45
C VAL A 66 -0.85 -1.33 -2.24
N ILE A 67 -1.65 -1.04 -3.27
CA ILE A 67 -2.11 -2.02 -4.25
C ILE A 67 -1.11 -2.02 -5.40
N VAL A 68 -0.58 -3.18 -5.76
CA VAL A 68 0.31 -3.33 -6.91
C VAL A 68 -0.50 -3.16 -8.20
N GLU A 69 -0.11 -2.18 -9.01
CA GLU A 69 -0.86 -1.78 -10.19
C GLU A 69 -0.26 -2.24 -11.52
N SER A 70 0.96 -2.81 -11.53
CA SER A 70 1.66 -3.27 -12.73
C SER A 70 2.27 -4.67 -12.53
N CYS A 71 2.85 -5.23 -13.59
CA CYS A 71 3.57 -6.51 -13.56
C CYS A 71 5.10 -6.32 -13.57
N SER A 72 5.61 -5.13 -13.24
CA SER A 72 7.05 -4.83 -13.30
C SER A 72 7.88 -5.56 -12.25
N MET A 73 7.25 -6.17 -11.25
CA MET A 73 7.90 -6.99 -10.21
C MET A 73 7.46 -8.46 -10.27
N TYR A 74 6.79 -8.87 -11.35
CA TYR A 74 6.23 -10.21 -11.49
C TYR A 74 7.31 -11.21 -11.91
N HIS A 75 7.40 -12.34 -11.22
CA HIS A 75 8.20 -13.48 -11.67
C HIS A 75 7.22 -14.54 -12.17
N ASP A 76 7.34 -14.92 -13.44
CA ASP A 76 6.43 -15.86 -14.11
C ASP A 76 6.75 -17.34 -13.82
N LYS A 77 7.94 -17.61 -13.26
CA LYS A 77 8.51 -18.94 -13.00
C LYS A 77 9.07 -19.05 -11.59
N SER A 78 9.63 -20.22 -11.26
CA SER A 78 10.42 -20.40 -10.03
C SER A 78 11.66 -19.50 -10.04
N PHE A 79 12.16 -19.15 -8.85
CA PHE A 79 13.35 -18.32 -8.69
C PHE A 79 14.53 -18.77 -9.55
N ASP A 80 14.86 -20.06 -9.57
CA ASP A 80 15.99 -20.58 -10.35
C ASP A 80 15.85 -20.35 -11.85
N LEU A 81 14.65 -20.56 -12.38
CA LEU A 81 14.35 -20.37 -13.81
C LEU A 81 14.34 -18.88 -14.15
N TRP A 82 13.68 -18.07 -13.31
CA TRP A 82 13.65 -16.62 -13.46
C TRP A 82 15.07 -16.02 -13.43
N TRP A 83 15.93 -16.49 -12.51
CA TRP A 83 17.33 -16.05 -12.42
C TRP A 83 18.12 -16.39 -13.67
N THR A 84 17.88 -17.56 -14.26
CA THR A 84 18.57 -17.97 -15.50
C THR A 84 18.30 -16.99 -16.65
N GLU A 85 17.13 -16.35 -16.66
CA GLU A 85 16.70 -15.42 -17.70
C GLU A 85 17.02 -13.94 -17.38
N ASN A 86 16.99 -13.56 -16.09
CA ASN A 86 17.05 -12.16 -15.67
C ASN A 86 18.29 -11.82 -14.82
N GLY A 87 19.03 -12.83 -14.35
CA GLY A 87 20.11 -12.71 -13.38
C GLY A 87 21.33 -11.93 -13.87
N GLU A 88 21.65 -12.05 -15.16
CA GLU A 88 22.82 -11.38 -15.78
C GLU A 88 22.86 -9.87 -15.46
N TRP A 89 21.70 -9.20 -15.53
CA TRP A 89 21.60 -7.77 -15.24
C TRP A 89 22.01 -7.41 -13.79
N TYR A 90 21.70 -8.30 -12.84
CA TYR A 90 22.04 -8.16 -11.42
C TYR A 90 23.49 -8.53 -11.15
N GLU A 91 23.99 -9.56 -11.82
CA GLU A 91 25.38 -10.00 -11.72
C GLU A 91 26.34 -8.90 -12.19
N ASP A 92 26.00 -8.20 -13.29
CA ASP A 92 26.70 -7.00 -13.77
C ASP A 92 26.80 -5.87 -12.73
N ARG A 93 25.97 -5.93 -11.67
CA ARG A 93 25.90 -4.96 -10.56
C ARG A 93 26.37 -5.56 -9.24
N ASN A 94 27.13 -6.65 -9.27
CA ASN A 94 27.65 -7.34 -8.09
C ASN A 94 26.55 -7.82 -7.12
N ILE A 95 25.38 -8.19 -7.67
CA ILE A 95 24.31 -8.87 -6.95
C ILE A 95 24.28 -10.31 -7.47
N SER A 96 24.94 -11.21 -6.75
CA SER A 96 24.96 -12.64 -7.08
C SER A 96 23.60 -13.29 -6.80
N LYS A 97 23.40 -14.47 -7.39
CA LYS A 97 22.21 -15.31 -7.13
C LYS A 97 22.01 -15.58 -5.65
N ASP A 98 23.07 -16.01 -4.98
CA ASP A 98 23.04 -16.34 -3.54
C ASP A 98 22.61 -15.12 -2.71
N LYS A 99 23.15 -13.93 -3.05
CA LYS A 99 22.77 -12.68 -2.37
C LYS A 99 21.31 -12.32 -2.64
N PHE A 100 20.84 -12.47 -3.88
CA PHE A 100 19.45 -12.17 -4.22
C PHE A 100 18.48 -13.15 -3.55
N GLU A 101 18.90 -14.40 -3.36
CA GLU A 101 18.09 -15.42 -2.70
C GLU A 101 17.79 -15.10 -1.22
N GLU A 102 18.61 -14.26 -0.59
CA GLU A 102 18.40 -13.75 0.77
C GLU A 102 17.39 -12.59 0.81
N TYR A 103 17.08 -11.97 -0.34
CA TYR A 103 16.20 -10.80 -0.37
C TYR A 103 14.75 -11.16 -0.04
N ASN A 104 14.10 -10.23 0.68
CA ASN A 104 12.67 -10.25 0.80
C ASN A 104 12.03 -10.13 -0.59
N LEU A 105 10.91 -10.84 -0.79
CA LEU A 105 10.18 -10.84 -2.05
C LEU A 105 11.04 -11.33 -3.25
N LYS A 106 11.97 -12.26 -3.04
CA LYS A 106 12.82 -12.84 -4.10
C LYS A 106 12.07 -13.50 -5.26
N ASN A 107 10.81 -13.89 -5.05
CA ASN A 107 9.93 -14.47 -6.07
C ASN A 107 8.98 -13.43 -6.69
N GLY A 108 9.29 -12.14 -6.53
CA GLY A 108 8.44 -11.06 -7.00
C GLY A 108 7.05 -11.03 -6.37
N PHE A 109 6.15 -10.28 -7.01
CA PHE A 109 4.75 -10.17 -6.63
C PHE A 109 3.88 -9.77 -7.82
N SER A 110 2.58 -10.01 -7.70
CA SER A 110 1.65 -9.87 -8.82
C SER A 110 0.84 -8.57 -8.74
N LYS A 111 0.38 -8.11 -9.90
CA LYS A 111 -0.64 -7.07 -9.98
C LYS A 111 -1.86 -7.49 -9.15
N GLY A 112 -2.33 -6.57 -8.32
CA GLY A 112 -3.44 -6.76 -7.39
C GLY A 112 -3.05 -7.27 -6.01
N ASP A 113 -1.78 -7.54 -5.74
CA ASP A 113 -1.31 -7.77 -4.38
C ASP A 113 -1.45 -6.48 -3.55
N ILE A 114 -1.77 -6.62 -2.26
CA ILE A 114 -1.76 -5.52 -1.30
C ILE A 114 -0.60 -5.72 -0.33
N PHE A 115 0.24 -4.70 -0.17
CA PHE A 115 1.30 -4.66 0.82
C PHE A 115 0.97 -3.73 1.96
N LEU A 116 1.30 -4.17 3.18
CA LEU A 116 1.56 -3.24 4.27
C LEU A 116 2.94 -2.62 4.04
N VAL A 117 2.99 -1.29 4.12
CA VAL A 117 4.17 -0.47 3.90
C VAL A 117 4.51 0.26 5.19
N THR A 118 5.80 0.35 5.48
CA THR A 118 6.34 1.12 6.62
C THR A 118 7.25 2.22 6.13
N ARG A 119 7.63 3.14 7.02
CA ARG A 119 8.66 4.14 6.74
C ARG A 119 9.93 3.45 6.24
N ALA A 120 10.48 3.95 5.14
CA ALA A 120 11.77 3.49 4.61
C ALA A 120 12.90 4.06 5.48
N LYS A 121 13.23 3.37 6.57
CA LYS A 121 14.47 3.58 7.34
C LYS A 121 15.45 2.47 6.98
N ASP A 122 16.74 2.78 7.04
CA ASP A 122 17.83 1.82 6.87
C ASP A 122 17.64 1.00 5.57
N ILE A 123 17.58 1.71 4.44
CA ILE A 123 17.36 1.11 3.13
C ILE A 123 18.61 0.31 2.73
N GLU A 124 18.41 -0.94 2.35
CA GLU A 124 19.45 -1.87 1.95
C GLU A 124 19.24 -2.35 0.51
N ILE A 125 20.31 -2.79 -0.15
CA ILE A 125 20.22 -3.44 -1.47
C ILE A 125 19.35 -4.69 -1.35
N GLY A 126 18.37 -4.83 -2.23
CA GLY A 126 17.41 -5.93 -2.22
C GLY A 126 16.05 -5.57 -1.62
N ASP A 127 15.95 -4.47 -0.88
CA ASP A 127 14.67 -3.95 -0.39
C ASP A 127 13.73 -3.57 -1.53
N THR A 128 12.43 -3.71 -1.34
CA THR A 128 11.44 -3.11 -2.26
C THR A 128 10.87 -1.86 -1.62
N ILE A 129 11.04 -0.72 -2.31
CA ILE A 129 10.61 0.60 -1.84
C ILE A 129 9.53 1.19 -2.74
N ILE A 130 8.71 2.05 -2.16
CA ILE A 130 7.71 2.84 -2.85
C ILE A 130 8.24 4.27 -2.95
N PHE A 131 8.35 4.81 -4.16
CA PHE A 131 8.83 6.17 -4.40
C PHE A 131 8.01 6.87 -5.49
N LEU A 132 8.02 8.21 -5.48
CA LEU A 132 7.36 9.03 -6.49
C LEU A 132 8.32 9.31 -7.64
N SER A 133 7.92 8.98 -8.87
CA SER A 133 8.70 9.30 -10.08
C SER A 133 7.81 9.53 -11.30
N GLY A 134 8.41 9.98 -12.40
CA GLY A 134 7.73 10.33 -13.64
C GLY A 134 6.97 11.66 -13.62
N ASN A 135 6.42 12.04 -14.77
CA ASN A 135 5.70 13.32 -14.95
C ASN A 135 4.51 13.47 -14.02
N ALA A 136 3.77 12.38 -13.81
CA ALA A 136 2.58 12.35 -12.96
C ALA A 136 2.90 12.13 -11.47
N GLN A 137 4.19 12.01 -11.10
CA GLN A 137 4.64 11.74 -9.73
C GLN A 137 3.85 10.57 -9.11
N ARG A 138 3.76 9.45 -9.83
CA ARG A 138 3.00 8.29 -9.39
C ARG A 138 3.87 7.43 -8.45
N PRO A 139 3.28 6.78 -7.44
CA PRO A 139 3.98 5.77 -6.66
C PRO A 139 4.43 4.60 -7.53
N ILE A 140 5.71 4.25 -7.43
CA ILE A 140 6.37 3.12 -8.09
C ILE A 140 6.95 2.23 -7.00
N ILE A 141 6.81 0.92 -7.16
CA ILE A 141 7.22 -0.08 -6.16
C ILE A 141 8.26 -1.02 -6.75
N HIS A 142 9.55 -0.75 -6.55
CA HIS A 142 10.65 -1.50 -7.18
C HIS A 142 11.78 -1.82 -6.21
N ARG A 143 12.65 -2.75 -6.60
CA ARG A 143 13.75 -3.25 -5.78
C ARG A 143 14.95 -2.32 -5.84
N VAL A 144 15.56 -2.05 -4.70
CA VAL A 144 16.79 -1.27 -4.55
C VAL A 144 17.98 -2.09 -5.05
N VAL A 145 18.77 -1.49 -5.94
CA VAL A 145 19.93 -2.11 -6.60
C VAL A 145 21.25 -1.37 -6.35
N SER A 146 21.18 -0.09 -5.96
CA SER A 146 22.31 0.72 -5.50
C SER A 146 21.87 1.68 -4.40
N LEU A 147 22.80 2.15 -3.58
CA LEU A 147 22.55 3.08 -2.47
C LEU A 147 23.20 4.46 -2.65
N ASP A 148 24.16 4.60 -3.56
CA ASP A 148 24.85 5.88 -3.83
C ASP A 148 25.02 6.12 -5.34
N PRO A 149 24.05 6.78 -6.00
CA PRO A 149 22.74 7.19 -5.48
C PRO A 149 21.80 5.99 -5.22
N ILE A 150 20.66 6.23 -4.57
CA ILE A 150 19.63 5.18 -4.48
C ILE A 150 19.08 4.93 -5.87
N GLU A 151 19.21 3.67 -6.29
CA GLU A 151 18.71 3.18 -7.56
C GLU A 151 17.73 2.05 -7.32
N THR A 152 16.71 1.94 -8.17
CA THR A 152 15.81 0.78 -8.18
C THR A 152 15.69 0.13 -9.54
N LYS A 153 15.06 -1.04 -9.58
CA LYS A 153 14.65 -1.71 -10.81
C LYS A 153 13.38 -2.51 -10.58
N GLY A 154 12.46 -2.46 -11.56
CA GLY A 154 11.41 -3.46 -11.69
C GLY A 154 12.00 -4.80 -12.12
N ASP A 155 11.84 -5.83 -11.30
CA ASP A 155 12.42 -7.15 -11.51
C ASP A 155 12.07 -7.74 -12.89
N ASN A 156 10.86 -7.48 -13.39
CA ASN A 156 10.34 -7.96 -14.68
C ASN A 156 10.50 -6.95 -15.83
N ASN A 157 11.24 -5.87 -15.62
CA ASN A 157 11.60 -4.97 -16.72
C ASN A 157 12.88 -5.50 -17.39
N ASP A 158 13.11 -5.27 -18.67
CA ASP A 158 14.38 -5.69 -19.31
C ASP A 158 15.58 -4.85 -18.84
N ARG A 159 15.29 -3.64 -18.34
CA ARG A 159 16.29 -2.64 -17.94
C ARG A 159 15.70 -1.70 -16.89
N GLN A 160 16.58 -0.90 -16.30
CA GLN A 160 16.20 0.21 -15.45
C GLN A 160 15.61 1.35 -16.28
N PHE A 161 14.58 2.01 -15.75
CA PHE A 161 13.97 3.17 -16.38
C PHE A 161 14.78 4.45 -16.15
N THR A 162 14.89 5.24 -17.20
CA THR A 162 15.50 6.58 -17.23
C THR A 162 14.52 7.54 -17.89
N GLN A 163 14.67 8.84 -17.64
CA GLN A 163 13.75 9.86 -18.20
C GLN A 163 13.61 9.84 -19.73
N THR A 164 14.57 9.23 -20.44
CA THR A 164 14.60 9.17 -21.90
C THR A 164 14.09 7.86 -22.47
N ASN A 165 13.86 6.84 -21.65
CA ASN A 165 13.64 5.47 -22.13
C ASN A 165 12.24 4.90 -21.90
N ASN A 166 11.34 5.69 -21.31
CA ASN A 166 9.95 5.35 -21.07
C ASN A 166 9.05 6.59 -21.21
N ALA A 167 7.79 6.39 -21.58
CA ALA A 167 6.85 7.47 -21.89
C ALA A 167 6.50 8.35 -20.67
N GLU A 168 6.52 7.77 -19.47
CA GLU A 168 6.17 8.44 -18.23
C GLU A 168 7.33 9.27 -17.64
N LYS A 169 8.51 9.24 -18.29
CA LYS A 169 9.77 9.85 -17.81
C LYS A 169 10.13 9.42 -16.39
N ILE A 170 9.84 8.17 -16.05
CA ILE A 170 10.27 7.54 -14.80
C ILE A 170 11.81 7.49 -14.80
N ASP A 171 12.40 7.88 -13.70
CA ASP A 171 13.83 7.73 -13.43
C ASP A 171 14.03 6.84 -12.21
N GLU A 172 14.78 5.76 -12.40
CA GLU A 172 15.13 4.79 -11.37
C GLU A 172 16.62 4.83 -11.02
N THR A 173 17.39 5.69 -11.70
CA THR A 173 18.85 5.79 -11.57
C THR A 173 19.30 6.76 -10.46
N ASN A 174 18.37 7.54 -9.92
CA ASN A 174 18.62 8.45 -8.80
C ASN A 174 17.29 8.79 -8.13
N ILE A 175 17.02 8.17 -6.99
CA ILE A 175 15.78 8.37 -6.23
C ILE A 175 16.09 9.26 -5.02
N PRO A 176 15.66 10.54 -5.04
CA PRO A 176 15.83 11.42 -3.90
C PRO A 176 15.12 10.90 -2.66
N GLN A 177 15.73 11.07 -1.49
CA GLN A 177 15.16 10.60 -0.21
C GLN A 177 13.75 11.15 0.07
N ASP A 178 13.48 12.40 -0.31
CA ASP A 178 12.17 13.06 -0.14
C ASP A 178 11.09 12.48 -1.07
N LYS A 179 11.48 11.73 -2.11
CA LYS A 179 10.56 11.01 -3.00
C LYS A 179 10.22 9.62 -2.52
N ILE A 180 10.93 9.09 -1.51
CA ILE A 180 10.66 7.76 -0.95
C ILE A 180 9.50 7.85 0.03
N ILE A 181 8.42 7.11 -0.26
CA ILE A 181 7.21 7.06 0.54
C ILE A 181 7.32 6.01 1.65
N GLY A 182 7.91 4.86 1.33
CA GLY A 182 8.01 3.75 2.27
C GLY A 182 8.69 2.51 1.70
N LYS A 183 8.81 1.48 2.52
CA LYS A 183 9.40 0.17 2.23
C LYS A 183 8.33 -0.89 2.45
N THR A 184 8.25 -1.88 1.56
CA THR A 184 7.31 -3.01 1.73
C THR A 184 7.70 -3.85 2.93
N THR A 185 6.70 -4.31 3.68
CA THR A 185 6.89 -5.36 4.69
C THR A 185 6.68 -6.75 4.08
N LEU A 186 6.87 -7.80 4.89
CA LEU A 186 6.51 -9.17 4.53
C LEU A 186 4.99 -9.43 4.57
N ILE A 187 4.19 -8.50 5.10
CA ILE A 187 2.74 -8.64 5.16
C ILE A 187 2.18 -8.26 3.78
N ARG A 188 1.87 -9.31 3.01
CA ARG A 188 1.28 -9.26 1.68
C ARG A 188 -0.04 -10.02 1.67
N ILE A 189 -1.07 -9.43 1.07
CA ILE A 189 -2.35 -10.08 0.79
C ILE A 189 -2.46 -10.25 -0.74
N PRO A 190 -2.25 -11.47 -1.27
CA PRO A 190 -2.28 -11.70 -2.70
C PRO A 190 -3.65 -11.40 -3.31
N PHE A 191 -3.65 -10.76 -4.49
CA PHE A 191 -4.82 -10.50 -5.33
C PHE A 191 -6.01 -9.71 -4.72
N LEU A 192 -6.01 -9.36 -3.43
CA LEU A 192 -7.13 -8.65 -2.80
C LEU A 192 -7.41 -7.27 -3.44
N GLY A 193 -6.37 -6.64 -4.01
CA GLY A 193 -6.48 -5.39 -4.76
C GLY A 193 -7.36 -5.49 -6.00
N TRP A 194 -7.60 -6.69 -6.54
CA TRP A 194 -8.49 -6.90 -7.69
C TRP A 194 -9.93 -6.50 -7.43
N VAL A 195 -10.38 -6.48 -6.16
CA VAL A 195 -11.67 -5.93 -5.77
C VAL A 195 -11.82 -4.47 -6.24
N LYS A 196 -10.72 -3.71 -6.24
CA LYS A 196 -10.67 -2.35 -6.83
C LYS A 196 -10.32 -2.41 -8.31
N LEU A 197 -9.26 -3.13 -8.69
CA LEU A 197 -8.67 -3.02 -10.03
C LEU A 197 -9.64 -3.41 -11.15
N VAL A 198 -10.54 -4.38 -10.93
CA VAL A 198 -11.50 -4.83 -11.95
C VAL A 198 -12.31 -3.68 -12.58
N PHE A 199 -12.61 -2.64 -11.82
CA PHE A 199 -13.35 -1.47 -12.31
C PHE A 199 -12.51 -0.51 -13.17
N PHE A 200 -11.18 -0.53 -13.01
CA PHE A 200 -10.25 0.33 -13.74
C PHE A 200 -9.60 -0.37 -14.95
N GLU A 201 -9.59 -1.69 -14.97
CA GLU A 201 -8.99 -2.49 -16.06
C GLU A 201 -9.52 -2.16 -17.46
N PRO A 202 -10.83 -1.89 -17.67
CA PRO A 202 -11.32 -1.47 -18.99
C PRO A 202 -10.70 -0.16 -19.51
N LEU A 203 -10.16 0.68 -18.62
CA LEU A 203 -9.55 1.98 -18.95
C LEU A 203 -8.06 1.88 -19.28
N ARG A 204 -7.41 0.76 -18.97
CA ARG A 204 -5.97 0.57 -19.17
C ARG A 204 -5.62 0.24 -20.62
N VAL A 205 -4.36 0.41 -21.00
CA VAL A 205 -3.85 -0.02 -22.32
C VAL A 205 -3.98 -1.54 -22.43
N LYS A 206 -4.33 -2.07 -23.62
CA LYS A 206 -4.63 -3.50 -23.81
C LYS A 206 -3.51 -4.44 -23.32
N SER A 207 -2.25 -4.03 -23.47
CA SER A 207 -1.07 -4.80 -23.00
C SER A 207 -0.95 -4.88 -21.48
N GLU A 208 -1.57 -3.97 -20.73
CA GLU A 208 -1.48 -3.89 -19.27
C GLU A 208 -2.72 -4.48 -18.56
N ARG A 209 -3.67 -5.05 -19.32
CA ARG A 209 -4.92 -5.60 -18.79
C ARG A 209 -4.77 -7.07 -18.36
N GLY A 210 -5.62 -7.49 -17.42
CA GLY A 210 -5.71 -8.84 -16.89
C GLY A 210 -4.63 -9.15 -15.85
N LEU A 211 -4.58 -10.39 -15.38
CA LEU A 211 -3.50 -10.85 -14.51
C LEU A 211 -2.15 -10.76 -15.22
N CYS A 212 -1.07 -10.72 -14.44
CA CYS A 212 0.29 -10.82 -15.00
C CYS A 212 0.47 -12.15 -15.75
N ARG A 213 1.23 -12.11 -16.83
CA ARG A 213 1.53 -13.24 -17.71
C ARG A 213 3.01 -13.17 -18.10
N GLY A 214 3.66 -14.32 -18.15
CA GLY A 214 4.96 -14.52 -18.80
C GLY A 214 4.79 -14.82 -20.28
#